data_AF-B5E8T9-F1
#
_entry.id   AF-B5E8T9-F1
#
_cell.length_a   1.000
_cell.length_b   1.000
_cell.length_c   1.000
_cell.angle_alpha   90.00
_cell.angle_beta   90.00
_cell.angle_gamma   90.00
#
_symmetry.space_group_name_H-M   'P 1'
#
loop_
_entity.id
_entity.type
_entity.pdbx_description
1 polymer ?
#
loop_
_entity_poly.entity_id
_entity_poly.type
_entity_poly.pdbx_seq_one_letter_code
_entity_poly.pdbx_strand_id
1 'polypeptide(L)'
;MRALVMFLFIAITVPCHAEDPLESLNTVEDTMRTMQRTLRVREENRSVEAALAEAAMQRLPEDDHLYFVADEEIGSNGWLGVRPCTEELAATGESEASQSCVRQPDGTVVMGSHYWKSRAASAVDLRPGALVVIRDESGDGWILARITDLAALPKGEVGVSAPFTAALKGLRVVE
;
A
#
# COMPACT_ATOMS: atom_id res chain seq x y z
N MET A 1 -30.16 68.56 55.69
CA MET A 1 -30.07 67.12 55.34
C MET A 1 -29.49 67.09 53.92
N ARG A 2 -28.18 66.94 53.71
CA ARG A 2 -27.31 65.73 53.72
C ARG A 2 -27.76 64.62 52.75
N ALA A 3 -26.77 64.11 52.00
CA ALA A 3 -26.73 63.02 50.98
C ALA A 3 -26.80 63.56 49.53
N LEU A 4 -25.73 63.74 48.75
CA LEU A 4 -24.48 62.98 48.49
C LEU A 4 -24.65 61.85 47.45
N VAL A 5 -24.33 62.21 46.19
CA VAL A 5 -23.45 61.52 45.22
C VAL A 5 -23.42 59.98 45.23
N MET A 6 -23.72 59.34 44.10
CA MET A 6 -22.74 58.45 43.43
C MET A 6 -23.21 57.98 42.04
N PHE A 7 -22.63 58.58 41.02
CA PHE A 7 -22.45 57.97 39.71
C PHE A 7 -21.39 56.87 39.85
N LEU A 8 -21.73 55.62 39.52
CA LEU A 8 -20.77 54.54 39.38
C LEU A 8 -20.59 54.24 37.89
N PHE A 9 -19.62 54.91 37.27
CA PHE A 9 -19.07 54.50 35.98
C PHE A 9 -18.13 53.32 36.22
N ILE A 10 -18.52 52.12 35.75
CA ILE A 10 -17.65 50.94 35.71
C ILE A 10 -16.71 51.13 34.53
N ALA A 11 -15.48 51.57 34.82
CA ALA A 11 -14.38 51.54 33.86
C ALA A 11 -13.89 50.10 33.74
N ILE A 12 -14.19 49.45 32.62
CA ILE A 12 -13.61 48.16 32.24
C ILE A 12 -12.21 48.47 31.70
N THR A 13 -11.20 48.38 32.55
CA THR A 13 -9.80 48.36 32.11
C THR A 13 -9.51 47.00 31.48
N VAL A 14 -9.63 46.92 30.15
CA VAL A 14 -9.07 45.82 29.37
C VAL A 14 -7.55 46.02 29.37
N PRO A 15 -6.73 45.10 29.92
CA PRO A 15 -5.31 45.16 29.70
C PRO A 15 -5.05 44.84 28.22
N CYS A 16 -4.68 45.85 27.45
CA CYS A 16 -4.02 45.65 26.16
C CYS A 16 -2.67 44.98 26.45
N HIS A 17 -2.62 43.65 26.33
CA HIS A 17 -1.35 42.95 26.15
C HIS A 17 -0.86 43.30 24.74
N ALA A 18 0.13 44.19 24.68
CA ALA A 18 0.96 44.32 23.49
C ALA A 18 1.77 43.02 23.36
N GLU A 19 1.32 42.11 22.49
CA GLU A 19 2.12 41.01 22.02
C GLU A 19 3.26 41.59 21.17
N ASP A 20 4.48 41.43 21.65
CA ASP A 20 5.71 41.86 21.01
C ASP A 20 5.85 41.14 19.64
N PRO A 21 5.89 41.84 18.50
CA PRO A 21 5.86 41.21 17.17
C PRO A 21 7.20 40.59 16.75
N LEU A 22 8.12 40.33 17.69
CA LEU A 22 9.49 39.88 17.41
C LEU A 22 9.84 38.47 17.92
N GLU A 23 8.95 37.79 18.65
CA GLU A 23 9.17 36.40 19.10
C GLU A 23 8.71 35.33 18.09
N SER A 24 8.37 35.68 16.85
CA SER A 24 8.07 34.70 15.79
C SER A 24 9.27 34.37 14.90
N LEU A 25 10.48 34.78 15.29
CA LEU A 25 11.69 34.36 14.60
C LEU A 25 11.92 32.88 14.89
N ASN A 26 11.50 32.03 13.94
CA ASN A 26 11.87 30.61 13.88
C ASN A 26 13.32 30.48 14.34
N THR A 27 13.51 29.81 15.47
CA THR A 27 14.85 29.69 16.04
C THR A 27 15.75 28.98 15.04
N VAL A 28 17.07 29.22 15.11
CA VAL A 28 18.04 28.46 14.31
C VAL A 28 17.86 26.95 14.56
N GLU A 29 17.43 26.58 15.77
CA GLU A 29 17.11 25.22 16.15
C GLU A 29 15.88 24.65 15.42
N ASP A 30 14.79 25.41 15.27
CA ASP A 30 13.64 24.99 14.46
C ASP A 30 13.99 24.83 12.98
N THR A 31 14.86 25.69 12.48
CA THR A 31 15.36 25.61 11.09
C THR A 31 16.22 24.37 10.90
N MET A 32 17.14 24.08 11.83
CA MET A 32 17.98 22.87 11.79
C MET A 32 17.13 21.59 11.95
N ARG A 33 16.15 21.59 12.83
CA ARG A 33 15.24 20.44 13.04
C ARG A 33 14.41 20.15 11.80
N THR A 34 13.94 21.20 11.13
CA THR A 34 13.23 21.08 9.84
C THR A 34 14.16 20.54 8.77
N MET A 35 15.38 21.06 8.67
CA MET A 35 16.38 20.59 7.69
C MET A 35 16.76 19.12 7.91
N GLN A 36 17.02 18.71 9.16
CA GLN A 36 17.29 17.31 9.51
C GLN A 36 16.13 16.39 9.17
N ARG A 37 14.89 16.80 9.45
CA ARG A 37 13.69 16.04 9.09
C ARG A 37 13.56 15.88 7.58
N THR A 38 13.86 16.94 6.82
CA THR A 38 13.81 16.92 5.36
C THR A 38 14.89 16.02 4.77
N LEU A 39 16.10 16.04 5.32
CA LEU A 39 17.20 15.17 4.92
C LEU A 39 16.88 13.71 5.19
N ARG A 40 16.33 13.40 6.37
CA ARG A 40 15.91 12.04 6.71
C ARG A 40 14.85 11.50 5.75
N VAL A 41 13.80 12.28 5.47
CA VAL A 41 12.76 11.90 4.50
C VAL A 41 13.37 11.66 3.11
N ARG A 42 14.33 12.50 2.69
CA ARG A 42 15.00 12.35 1.38
C ARG A 42 15.87 11.10 1.31
N GLU A 43 16.55 10.75 2.39
CA GLU A 43 17.37 9.55 2.49
C GLU A 43 16.50 8.28 2.55
N GLU A 44 15.40 8.31 3.31
CA GLU A 44 14.39 7.25 3.32
C GLU A 44 13.81 7.04 1.91
N ASN A 45 13.43 8.12 1.21
CA ASN A 45 12.93 8.02 -0.17
C ASN A 45 13.97 7.47 -1.16
N ARG A 46 15.24 7.88 -1.06
CA ARG A 46 16.32 7.36 -1.90
C ARG A 46 16.56 5.87 -1.66
N SER A 47 16.45 5.42 -0.40
CA SER A 47 16.61 4.00 -0.06
C SER A 47 15.46 3.15 -0.62
N VAL A 48 14.24 3.70 -0.62
CA VAL A 48 13.07 3.08 -1.25
C VAL A 48 13.22 3.02 -2.77
N GLU A 49 13.65 4.11 -3.42
CA GLU A 49 13.91 4.13 -4.87
C GLU A 49 15.02 3.12 -5.26
N ALA A 50 16.08 3.01 -4.46
CA ALA A 50 17.16 2.05 -4.70
C ALA A 50 16.68 0.60 -4.53
N ALA A 51 15.93 0.29 -3.47
CA ALA A 51 15.34 -1.04 -3.26
C ALA A 51 14.35 -1.40 -4.38
N LEU A 52 13.57 -0.43 -4.85
CA LEU A 52 12.68 -0.56 -6.00
C LEU A 52 13.43 -0.85 -7.31
N ALA A 53 14.56 -0.19 -7.54
CA ALA A 53 15.42 -0.40 -8.70
C ALA A 53 16.14 -1.75 -8.64
N GLU A 54 16.58 -2.18 -7.47
CA GLU A 54 17.19 -3.50 -7.26
C GLU A 54 16.16 -4.63 -7.48
N ALA A 55 14.97 -4.49 -6.89
CA ALA A 55 13.85 -5.40 -7.13
C ALA A 55 13.45 -5.41 -8.61
N ALA A 56 13.57 -4.28 -9.31
CA ALA A 56 13.32 -4.19 -10.74
C ALA A 56 14.27 -5.02 -11.60
N MET A 57 15.55 -5.05 -11.25
CA MET A 57 16.57 -5.81 -11.99
C MET A 57 16.45 -7.32 -11.80
N GLN A 58 15.76 -7.78 -10.75
CA GLN A 58 15.50 -9.20 -10.48
C GLN A 58 14.14 -9.68 -11.02
N ARG A 59 13.45 -8.89 -11.85
CA ARG A 59 12.14 -9.24 -12.42
C ARG A 59 12.25 -10.29 -13.52
N LEU A 60 11.24 -11.15 -13.56
CA LEU A 60 10.97 -12.08 -14.66
C LEU A 60 10.58 -11.30 -15.94
N PRO A 61 10.70 -11.90 -17.14
CA PRO A 61 10.37 -11.25 -18.41
C PRO A 61 8.96 -10.61 -18.39
N GLU A 62 8.81 -9.43 -19.00
CA GLU A 62 7.54 -8.66 -18.99
C GLU A 62 6.35 -9.42 -19.61
N ASP A 63 6.60 -10.40 -20.48
CA ASP A 63 5.58 -11.26 -21.14
C ASP A 63 5.11 -12.46 -20.30
N ASP A 64 5.61 -12.62 -19.06
CA ASP A 64 5.24 -13.75 -18.19
C ASP A 64 3.91 -13.48 -17.46
N HIS A 65 2.80 -13.33 -18.19
CA HIS A 65 1.48 -13.29 -17.57
C HIS A 65 1.15 -14.65 -16.95
N LEU A 66 0.71 -14.64 -15.70
CA LEU A 66 0.26 -15.84 -14.99
C LEU A 66 -1.18 -15.65 -14.57
N TYR A 67 -1.92 -16.74 -14.64
CA TYR A 67 -3.32 -16.80 -14.27
C TYR A 67 -3.50 -17.56 -12.99
N PHE A 68 -4.43 -17.08 -12.17
CA PHE A 68 -4.71 -17.62 -10.86
C PHE A 68 -6.21 -17.83 -10.70
N VAL A 69 -6.58 -18.95 -10.07
CA VAL A 69 -7.96 -19.28 -9.74
C VAL A 69 -8.13 -19.61 -8.27
N ALA A 70 -9.32 -19.35 -7.77
CA ALA A 70 -9.79 -19.83 -6.49
C ALA A 70 -11.25 -20.25 -6.55
N ASP A 71 -11.63 -21.11 -5.61
CA ASP A 71 -12.98 -21.62 -5.46
C ASP A 71 -13.85 -20.67 -4.58
N GLU A 72 -13.22 -19.68 -3.94
CA GLU A 72 -13.83 -18.75 -2.97
C GLU A 72 -13.48 -17.29 -3.32
N GLU A 73 -14.24 -16.33 -2.79
CA GLU A 73 -13.91 -14.91 -2.85
C GLU A 73 -12.90 -14.52 -1.75
N ILE A 74 -12.27 -13.35 -1.90
CA ILE A 74 -11.45 -12.80 -0.81
C ILE A 74 -12.35 -12.54 0.41
N GLY A 75 -12.12 -13.32 1.47
CA GLY A 75 -12.83 -13.20 2.73
C GLY A 75 -12.49 -11.94 3.52
N SER A 76 -13.09 -11.81 4.71
CA SER A 76 -12.87 -10.67 5.60
C SER A 76 -11.44 -10.53 6.14
N ASN A 77 -10.66 -11.62 6.07
CA ASN A 77 -9.22 -11.63 6.34
C ASN A 77 -8.39 -10.88 5.27
N GLY A 78 -8.98 -10.59 4.11
CA GLY A 78 -8.36 -9.80 3.05
C GLY A 78 -7.28 -10.54 2.26
N TRP A 79 -7.14 -11.86 2.42
CA TRP A 79 -6.23 -12.71 1.66
C TRP A 79 -6.86 -14.08 1.38
N LEU A 80 -6.41 -14.72 0.30
CA LEU A 80 -6.96 -15.98 -0.19
C LEU A 80 -5.86 -16.83 -0.83
N GLY A 81 -5.87 -18.14 -0.60
CA GLY A 81 -5.02 -19.07 -1.33
C GLY A 81 -5.48 -19.22 -2.77
N VAL A 82 -4.58 -19.02 -3.73
CA VAL A 82 -4.86 -19.16 -5.17
C VAL A 82 -3.97 -20.22 -5.79
N ARG A 83 -4.43 -20.80 -6.90
CA ARG A 83 -3.68 -21.82 -7.64
C ARG A 83 -3.33 -21.30 -9.04
N PRO A 84 -2.09 -21.50 -9.51
CA PRO A 84 -1.72 -21.12 -10.86
C PRO A 84 -2.45 -22.01 -11.86
N CYS A 85 -2.81 -21.45 -13.00
CA CYS A 85 -3.47 -22.19 -14.05
C CYS A 85 -3.11 -21.63 -15.42
N THR A 86 -3.32 -22.43 -16.47
CA THR A 86 -3.17 -21.98 -17.86
C THR A 86 -4.53 -21.59 -18.38
N GLU A 87 -4.63 -20.39 -18.96
CA GLU A 87 -5.84 -19.96 -19.66
C GLU A 87 -6.11 -20.92 -20.82
N GLU A 88 -7.20 -21.68 -20.73
CA GLU A 88 -7.76 -22.38 -21.86
C GLU A 88 -8.88 -21.49 -22.38
N LEU A 89 -8.61 -20.76 -23.47
CA LEU A 89 -9.65 -20.02 -24.19
C LEU A 89 -10.72 -21.02 -24.60
N ALA A 90 -11.81 -21.09 -23.83
CA ALA A 90 -12.97 -21.89 -24.18
C ALA A 90 -13.36 -21.52 -25.61
N ALA A 91 -13.24 -22.50 -26.50
CA ALA A 91 -13.50 -22.30 -27.92
C ALA A 91 -14.87 -21.66 -28.09
N THR A 92 -14.84 -20.49 -28.73
CA THR A 92 -15.95 -19.65 -29.18
C THR A 92 -17.24 -20.43 -29.46
N GLY A 93 -18.27 -20.13 -28.68
CA GLY A 93 -19.65 -20.54 -28.96
C GLY A 93 -20.52 -20.47 -27.71
N GLU A 94 -21.11 -19.31 -27.45
CA GLU A 94 -22.22 -19.12 -26.50
C GLU A 94 -21.94 -19.47 -25.03
N SER A 95 -21.29 -18.57 -24.28
CA SER A 95 -21.78 -18.08 -22.98
C SER A 95 -20.79 -17.08 -22.38
N GLU A 96 -21.29 -15.94 -21.91
CA GLU A 96 -20.49 -14.81 -21.40
C GLU A 96 -19.75 -15.04 -20.06
N ALA A 97 -19.72 -16.23 -19.45
CA ALA A 97 -19.38 -16.27 -18.01
C ALA A 97 -18.72 -17.53 -17.44
N SER A 98 -17.95 -18.29 -18.21
CA SER A 98 -17.17 -19.38 -17.60
C SER A 98 -15.82 -19.54 -18.29
N GLN A 99 -14.86 -18.72 -17.86
CA GLN A 99 -13.45 -18.92 -18.18
C GLN A 99 -12.99 -20.22 -17.50
N SER A 100 -12.59 -21.19 -18.32
CA SER A 100 -12.04 -22.46 -17.85
C SER A 100 -10.54 -22.33 -17.63
N CYS A 101 -10.04 -22.84 -16.51
CA CYS A 101 -8.60 -22.89 -16.27
C CYS A 101 -8.13 -24.31 -16.03
N VAL A 102 -7.08 -24.71 -16.74
CA VAL A 102 -6.44 -26.01 -16.54
C VAL A 102 -5.45 -25.86 -15.38
N ARG A 103 -5.71 -26.57 -14.28
CA ARG A 103 -4.79 -26.59 -13.13
C ARG A 103 -3.48 -27.24 -13.55
N GLN A 104 -2.38 -26.61 -13.15
CA GLN A 104 -1.06 -27.24 -13.18
C GLN A 104 -0.78 -27.83 -11.78
N PRO A 105 -0.28 -29.07 -11.65
CA PRO A 105 0.30 -29.94 -12.68
C PRO A 105 -0.60 -31.06 -13.21
N ASP A 106 -1.81 -31.25 -12.66
CA ASP A 106 -2.63 -32.45 -12.89
C ASP A 106 -3.47 -32.40 -14.17
N GLY A 107 -3.53 -31.25 -14.86
CA GLY A 107 -4.30 -31.08 -16.09
C GLY A 107 -5.81 -31.08 -15.85
N THR A 108 -6.26 -30.97 -14.61
CA THR A 108 -7.69 -30.93 -14.30
C THR A 108 -8.28 -29.59 -14.73
N VAL A 109 -9.31 -29.64 -15.57
CA VAL A 109 -10.07 -28.44 -15.93
C VAL A 109 -10.93 -28.07 -14.74
N VAL A 110 -10.71 -26.88 -14.20
CA VAL A 110 -11.51 -26.34 -13.11
C VAL A 110 -12.26 -25.13 -13.59
N MET A 111 -13.57 -25.18 -13.39
CA MET A 111 -14.46 -24.03 -13.51
C MET A 111 -14.31 -23.23 -12.21
N GLY A 112 -13.31 -22.35 -12.15
CA GLY A 112 -13.17 -21.41 -11.05
C GLY A 112 -14.17 -20.27 -11.23
N SER A 113 -14.93 -19.93 -10.19
CA SER A 113 -15.81 -18.76 -10.19
C SER A 113 -15.02 -17.45 -10.12
N HIS A 114 -13.76 -17.52 -9.67
CA HIS A 114 -12.90 -16.36 -9.47
C HIS A 114 -11.56 -16.57 -10.16
N TYR A 115 -11.23 -15.62 -11.02
CA TYR A 115 -10.08 -15.66 -11.91
C TYR A 115 -9.34 -14.32 -11.88
N TRP A 116 -8.01 -14.39 -11.86
CA TRP A 116 -7.16 -13.21 -11.87
C TRP A 116 -6.00 -13.40 -12.84
N LYS A 117 -5.87 -12.44 -13.76
CA LYS A 117 -4.67 -12.26 -14.57
C LYS A 117 -3.67 -11.44 -13.78
N SER A 118 -2.40 -11.82 -13.84
CA SER A 118 -1.32 -11.09 -13.17
C SER A 118 -0.14 -10.84 -14.07
N ARG A 119 0.65 -9.83 -13.73
CA ARG A 119 1.99 -9.58 -14.28
C ARG A 119 2.99 -9.32 -13.18
N ALA A 120 4.28 -9.34 -13.50
CA ALA A 120 5.32 -8.92 -12.56
C ALA A 120 5.04 -7.48 -12.08
N ALA A 121 5.14 -7.25 -10.77
CA ALA A 121 4.88 -5.94 -10.19
C ALA A 121 6.03 -4.97 -10.48
N SER A 122 5.66 -3.77 -10.92
CA SER A 122 6.56 -2.65 -11.16
C SER A 122 6.57 -1.69 -9.96
N ALA A 123 7.48 -0.72 -9.97
CA ALA A 123 7.57 0.27 -8.90
C ALA A 123 6.27 1.06 -8.70
N VAL A 124 5.56 1.35 -9.79
CA VAL A 124 4.30 2.13 -9.74
C VAL A 124 3.13 1.33 -9.18
N ASP A 125 3.25 0.01 -9.08
CA ASP A 125 2.21 -0.87 -8.56
C ASP A 125 2.27 -0.99 -7.02
N LEU A 126 3.41 -0.67 -6.41
CA LEU A 126 3.60 -0.82 -4.96
C LEU A 126 2.91 0.31 -4.18
N ARG A 127 1.61 0.13 -3.95
CA ARG A 127 0.77 1.09 -3.24
C ARG A 127 -0.20 0.36 -2.30
N PRO A 128 -0.47 0.89 -1.10
CA PRO A 128 -1.50 0.33 -0.23
C PRO A 128 -2.83 0.14 -0.95
N GLY A 129 -3.47 -1.00 -0.72
CA GLY A 129 -4.72 -1.43 -1.36
C GLY A 129 -4.56 -2.19 -2.68
N ALA A 130 -3.37 -2.12 -3.32
CA ALA A 130 -3.10 -2.87 -4.54
C ALA A 130 -3.24 -4.38 -4.29
N LEU A 131 -3.91 -5.06 -5.22
CA LEU A 131 -4.13 -6.50 -5.16
C LEU A 131 -2.95 -7.22 -5.82
N VAL A 132 -2.32 -8.13 -5.07
CA VAL A 132 -1.09 -8.79 -5.46
C VAL A 132 -1.17 -10.28 -5.24
N VAL A 133 -0.43 -11.02 -6.06
CA VAL A 133 -0.20 -12.45 -5.89
C VAL A 133 1.25 -12.67 -5.49
N ILE A 134 1.44 -13.41 -4.41
CA ILE A 134 2.74 -13.66 -3.78
C ILE A 134 2.89 -15.15 -3.51
N ARG A 135 4.14 -15.63 -3.42
CA ARG A 135 4.38 -16.99 -2.91
C ARG A 135 4.15 -17.01 -1.41
N ASP A 136 3.57 -18.11 -0.93
CA ASP A 136 3.49 -18.42 0.48
C ASP A 136 4.90 -18.56 1.09
N GLU A 137 5.05 -18.27 2.38
CA GLU A 137 6.31 -18.39 3.13
C GLU A 137 6.83 -19.83 3.15
N SER A 138 5.92 -20.81 3.13
CA SER A 138 6.24 -22.23 2.99
C SER A 138 6.85 -22.59 1.63
N GLY A 139 6.64 -21.76 0.60
CA GLY A 139 7.03 -22.02 -0.78
C GLY A 139 6.07 -22.93 -1.57
N ASP A 140 5.06 -23.52 -0.91
CA ASP A 140 4.19 -24.55 -1.49
C ASP A 140 2.91 -24.01 -2.14
N GLY A 141 2.70 -22.68 -2.13
CA GLY A 141 1.46 -22.10 -2.63
C GLY A 141 1.58 -20.65 -3.09
N TRP A 142 0.48 -20.15 -3.63
CA TRP A 142 0.30 -18.75 -3.99
C TRP A 142 -0.83 -18.15 -3.17
N ILE A 143 -0.64 -16.90 -2.76
CA ILE A 143 -1.59 -16.16 -1.96
C ILE A 143 -1.93 -14.87 -2.69
N LEU A 144 -3.21 -14.60 -2.83
CA LEU A 144 -3.77 -13.34 -3.26
C LEU A 144 -4.00 -12.48 -2.02
N ALA A 145 -3.40 -11.30 -1.96
CA ALA A 145 -3.46 -10.41 -0.81
C ALA A 145 -3.47 -8.95 -1.25
N ARG A 146 -3.76 -8.03 -0.32
CA ARG A 146 -3.65 -6.59 -0.53
C ARG A 146 -2.40 -6.06 0.14
N ILE A 147 -1.70 -5.13 -0.51
CA ILE A 147 -0.63 -4.36 0.14
C ILE A 147 -1.26 -3.52 1.26
N THR A 148 -0.74 -3.61 2.48
CA THR A 148 -1.20 -2.82 3.63
C THR A 148 -0.30 -1.62 3.90
N ASP A 149 1.01 -1.80 3.73
CA ASP A 149 2.01 -0.78 4.01
C ASP A 149 3.32 -1.05 3.28
N LEU A 150 4.17 -0.03 3.25
CA LEU A 150 5.44 -0.01 2.52
C LEU A 150 6.64 0.18 3.46
N ALA A 151 6.47 0.00 4.77
CA ALA A 151 7.50 0.29 5.76
C ALA A 151 8.72 -0.64 5.63
N ALA A 152 8.51 -1.85 5.09
CA ALA A 152 9.54 -2.84 4.86
C ALA A 152 10.23 -2.74 3.48
N LEU A 153 9.87 -1.75 2.64
CA LEU A 153 10.48 -1.58 1.31
C LEU A 153 12.00 -1.49 1.34
N PRO A 154 12.65 -0.79 2.30
CA PRO A 154 14.12 -0.75 2.37
C PRO A 154 14.77 -2.12 2.60
N LYS A 155 14.02 -3.13 3.04
CA LYS A 155 14.47 -4.52 3.22
C LYS A 155 14.12 -5.42 2.03
N GLY A 156 13.51 -4.86 0.98
CA GLY A 156 13.04 -5.64 -0.17
C GLY A 156 11.72 -6.37 0.07
N GLU A 157 10.89 -5.90 1.00
CA GLU A 157 9.61 -6.51 1.37
C GLU A 157 8.47 -5.48 1.42
N VAL A 158 7.22 -5.96 1.42
CA VAL A 158 6.01 -5.14 1.63
C VAL A 158 5.10 -5.80 2.66
N GLY A 159 4.40 -4.96 3.43
CA GLY A 159 3.32 -5.44 4.28
C GLY A 159 2.11 -5.83 3.44
N VAL A 160 1.52 -6.98 3.72
CA VAL A 160 0.32 -7.48 3.06
C VAL A 160 -0.75 -7.88 4.08
N SER A 161 -1.99 -8.07 3.63
CA SER A 161 -3.10 -8.53 4.47
C SER A 161 -2.92 -9.96 5.00
N ALA A 162 -2.04 -10.75 4.38
CA ALA A 162 -1.62 -12.05 4.91
C ALA A 162 -0.77 -11.88 6.18
N PRO A 163 -0.68 -12.90 7.07
CA PRO A 163 -0.01 -12.78 8.37
C PRO A 163 1.53 -12.80 8.30
N PHE A 164 2.12 -12.24 7.24
CA PHE A 164 3.56 -12.18 6.99
C PHE A 164 3.91 -11.01 6.04
N THR A 165 5.20 -10.67 5.93
CA THR A 165 5.68 -9.68 4.94
C THR A 165 6.07 -10.37 3.64
N ALA A 166 5.66 -9.79 2.51
CA ALA A 166 5.94 -10.39 1.21
C ALA A 166 7.22 -9.81 0.61
N ALA A 167 8.13 -10.68 0.15
CA ALA A 167 9.28 -10.25 -0.62
C ALA A 167 8.84 -9.60 -1.95
N LEU A 168 9.53 -8.54 -2.36
CA LEU A 168 9.32 -7.91 -3.67
C LEU A 168 9.67 -8.87 -4.82
N LYS A 169 10.58 -9.80 -4.56
CA LYS A 169 11.00 -10.80 -5.54
C LYS A 169 9.86 -11.77 -5.84
N GLY A 170 9.47 -11.83 -7.11
CA GLY A 170 8.37 -12.69 -7.56
C GLY A 170 6.98 -12.18 -7.18
N LEU A 171 6.88 -10.94 -6.66
CA LEU A 171 5.61 -10.29 -6.41
C LEU A 171 4.93 -9.92 -7.73
N ARG A 172 3.65 -10.23 -7.81
CA ARG A 172 2.84 -10.04 -9.02
C ARG A 172 1.66 -9.15 -8.70
N VAL A 173 1.32 -8.23 -9.60
CA VAL A 173 0.12 -7.40 -9.46
C VAL A 173 -1.00 -7.99 -10.30
N VAL A 174 -2.21 -7.94 -9.78
CA VAL A 174 -3.42 -8.32 -10.51
C VAL A 174 -3.84 -7.18 -11.44
N GLU A 175 -4.16 -7.52 -12.70
CA GLU A 175 -4.60 -6.57 -13.74
C GLU A 175 -6.11 -6.33 -13.74
#